data_AF-A0A932DC47-F1
#
_entry.id   AF-A0A932DC47-F1
#
_cell.length_a   1.000
_cell.length_b   1.000
_cell.length_c   1.000
_cell.angle_alpha   90.00
_cell.angle_beta   90.00
_cell.angle_gamma   90.00
#
_symmetry.space_group_name_H-M   'P 1'
#
loop_
_entity.id
_entity.type
_entity.pdbx_description
1 polymer ?
#
loop_
_entity_poly.entity_id
_entity_poly.type
_entity_poly.pdbx_seq_one_letter_code
_entity_poly.pdbx_strand_id
1 'polypeptide(L)'
;MAPHAVSYAIPAGLHYRLNEEARAEGKTAAALMTELLESAMTERQRARYPILGPATLTAASSARARLYERYASRFVVNPLLTRKLVSFQASKTTPFYRWLKYKEAFSPELVDCRHR
;
A
#
# COMPACT_ATOMS: atom_id res chain seq x y z
N MET A 1 30.18 -7.96 -4.91
CA MET A 1 29.10 -7.55 -5.84
C MET A 1 29.56 -6.30 -6.54
N ALA A 2 29.75 -6.31 -7.87
CA ALA A 2 30.17 -5.12 -8.60
C ALA A 2 28.99 -4.12 -8.69
N PRO A 3 29.21 -2.80 -8.54
CA PRO A 3 28.15 -1.83 -8.71
C PRO A 3 27.66 -1.84 -10.15
N HIS A 4 26.34 -2.01 -10.34
CA HIS A 4 25.72 -1.82 -11.65
C HIS A 4 25.78 -0.34 -12.01
N ALA A 5 26.55 0.02 -13.03
CA ALA A 5 26.63 1.40 -13.52
C ALA A 5 25.32 1.77 -14.22
N VAL A 6 24.62 2.78 -13.71
CA VAL A 6 23.40 3.33 -14.30
C VAL A 6 23.71 4.71 -14.87
N SER A 7 23.38 4.94 -16.14
CA SER A 7 23.58 6.22 -16.81
C SER A 7 22.30 7.04 -16.79
N TYR A 8 22.39 8.30 -16.37
CA TYR A 8 21.28 9.26 -16.39
C TYR A 8 21.69 10.48 -17.21
N ALA A 9 20.86 10.85 -18.18
CA ALA A 9 21.04 12.09 -18.93
C ALA A 9 20.59 13.27 -18.07
N ILE A 10 21.52 14.14 -17.71
CA ILE A 10 21.28 15.31 -16.87
C ILE A 10 21.79 16.56 -17.60
N PRO A 11 21.07 17.70 -17.58
CA PRO A 11 21.55 18.95 -18.17
C PRO A 11 22.89 19.39 -17.57
N ALA A 12 23.78 19.95 -18.41
CA ALA A 12 25.14 20.32 -18.00
C ALA A 12 25.19 21.24 -16.76
N GLY A 13 24.25 22.19 -16.64
CA GLY A 13 24.17 23.07 -15.47
C GLY A 13 23.84 22.34 -14.17
N LEU A 14 23.02 21.29 -14.23
CA LEU A 14 22.68 20.49 -13.04
C LEU A 14 23.82 19.54 -12.67
N HIS A 15 24.52 18.99 -13.67
CA HIS A 15 25.72 18.20 -13.46
C HIS A 15 26.82 18.99 -12.75
N TYR A 16 27.04 20.26 -13.14
CA TYR A 16 28.02 21.12 -12.48
C TYR A 16 27.68 21.36 -11.00
N ARG A 17 26.43 21.76 -10.72
CA ARG A 17 25.97 22.01 -9.35
C ARG A 17 26.09 20.79 -8.44
N LEU A 18 25.68 19.63 -8.94
CA LEU A 18 25.72 18.39 -8.18
C LEU A 18 27.16 17.96 -7.84
N ASN A 19 28.13 18.22 -8.72
CA ASN A 19 29.54 17.97 -8.42
C ASN A 19 30.12 18.97 -7.40
N GLU A 20 29.74 20.25 -7.47
CA GLU A 20 30.16 21.26 -6.49
C GLU A 20 29.60 20.95 -5.09
N GLU A 21 28.32 20.62 -5.01
CA GLU A 21 27.66 20.25 -3.75
C GLU A 21 28.25 18.95 -3.18
N ALA A 22 28.49 17.93 -4.03
CA ALA A 22 29.14 16.70 -3.59
C ALA A 22 30.56 16.97 -3.05
N ARG A 23 31.33 17.86 -3.69
CA ARG A 23 32.67 18.24 -3.23
C ARG A 23 32.63 19.00 -1.90
N ALA A 24 31.66 19.88 -1.71
CA ALA A 24 31.47 20.60 -0.45
C ALA A 24 31.12 19.66 0.71
N GLU A 25 30.35 18.60 0.44
CA GLU A 25 29.97 17.58 1.42
C GLU A 25 30.98 16.43 1.56
N GLY A 26 32.07 16.43 0.79
CA GLY A 26 33.06 15.34 0.77
C GLY A 26 32.51 14.02 0.23
N LYS A 27 31.40 14.06 -0.52
CA LYS A 27 30.71 12.91 -1.10
C LYS A 27 31.04 12.78 -2.59
N THR A 28 30.74 11.61 -3.16
CA THR A 28 30.73 11.47 -4.62
C THR A 28 29.41 12.00 -5.17
N ALA A 29 29.43 12.52 -6.40
CA ALA A 29 28.23 12.94 -7.11
C ALA A 29 27.14 11.84 -7.12
N ALA A 30 27.54 10.58 -7.30
CA ALA A 30 26.64 9.44 -7.27
C ALA A 30 25.96 9.27 -5.90
N ALA A 31 26.70 9.38 -4.79
CA ALA A 31 26.15 9.25 -3.45
C ALA A 31 25.13 10.35 -3.13
N LEU A 32 25.46 11.61 -3.45
CA LEU A 32 24.57 12.74 -3.27
C LEU A 32 23.30 12.60 -4.12
N MET A 33 23.43 12.15 -5.38
CA MET A 33 22.28 11.85 -6.25
C MET A 33 21.38 10.76 -5.66
N THR A 34 21.95 9.72 -5.05
CA THR A 34 21.16 8.65 -4.41
C THR A 34 20.36 9.19 -3.21
N GLU A 35 20.98 9.99 -2.34
CA GLU A 35 20.29 10.59 -1.19
C GLU A 35 19.17 11.56 -1.63
N LEU A 36 19.42 12.35 -2.68
CA LEU A 36 18.41 13.24 -3.27
C LEU A 36 17.25 12.46 -3.87
N LEU A 37 17.53 11.35 -4.55
CA LEU A 37 16.48 10.49 -5.09
C LEU A 37 15.68 9.82 -3.98
N GLU A 38 16.32 9.34 -2.92
CA GLU A 38 15.65 8.71 -1.79
C GLU A 38 14.75 9.69 -1.02
N SER A 39 15.25 10.90 -0.75
CA SER A 39 14.44 11.97 -0.15
C SER A 39 13.27 12.37 -1.04
N ALA A 40 13.48 12.57 -2.34
CA ALA A 40 12.41 12.90 -3.29
C ALA A 40 11.37 11.77 -3.43
N MET A 41 11.79 10.50 -3.43
CA MET A 41 10.88 9.37 -3.44
C MET A 41 10.04 9.33 -2.16
N THR A 42 10.66 9.59 -1.01
CA THR A 42 9.98 9.61 0.30
C THR A 42 8.95 10.73 0.37
N GLU A 43 9.31 11.94 -0.08
CA GLU A 43 8.40 13.08 -0.15
C GLU A 43 7.22 12.81 -1.09
N ARG A 44 7.49 12.23 -2.27
CA ARG A 44 6.46 11.85 -3.23
C ARG A 44 5.53 10.77 -2.69
N GLN A 45 6.06 9.77 -1.97
CA GLN A 45 5.24 8.76 -1.31
C GLN A 45 4.36 9.36 -0.22
N ARG A 46 4.91 10.28 0.59
CA ARG A 46 4.18 10.97 1.67
C ARG A 46 3.06 11.88 1.13
N ALA A 47 3.28 12.54 0.00
CA ALA A 47 2.27 13.35 -0.66
C ALA A 47 1.16 12.48 -1.29
N ARG A 48 1.52 11.35 -1.89
CA ARG A 48 0.57 10.44 -2.57
C ARG A 48 -0.27 9.63 -1.60
N TYR A 49 0.29 9.25 -0.45
CA TYR A 49 -0.40 8.58 0.63
C TYR A 49 -0.10 9.33 1.93
N PRO A 50 -0.85 10.41 2.24
CA PRO A 50 -0.71 11.04 3.53
C PRO A 50 -1.00 9.98 4.59
N ILE A 51 -0.04 9.74 5.48
CA ILE A 51 -0.28 8.92 6.66
C ILE A 51 -1.38 9.64 7.43
N LEU A 52 -2.62 9.13 7.30
CA LEU A 52 -3.77 9.63 8.03
C LEU A 52 -3.48 9.46 9.52
N GLY A 53 -3.11 10.56 10.17
CA GLY A 53 -2.88 10.58 11.60
C GLY A 53 -4.16 10.24 12.39
N PRO A 54 -4.04 9.94 13.68
CA PRO A 54 -5.20 9.58 14.52
C PRO A 54 -6.29 10.67 14.51
N ALA A 55 -5.93 11.94 14.30
CA ALA A 55 -6.84 13.09 14.24
C ALA A 55 -7.76 13.12 13.00
N THR A 56 -7.34 12.58 11.85
CA THR A 56 -8.23 12.46 10.67
C THR A 56 -9.14 11.23 10.79
N LEU A 57 -8.69 10.17 11.45
CA LEU A 57 -9.51 9.00 11.79
C LEU A 57 -10.63 9.33 12.80
N THR A 58 -10.41 10.26 13.75
CA THR A 58 -11.43 10.64 14.74
C THR A 58 -12.61 11.42 14.16
N ALA A 59 -12.39 12.31 13.18
CA ALA A 59 -13.49 13.00 12.50
C ALA A 59 -14.38 12.02 11.72
N ALA A 60 -13.77 11.08 10.98
CA ALA A 60 -14.47 9.97 10.34
C ALA A 60 -15.16 9.03 11.37
N SER A 61 -14.61 8.92 12.57
CA SER A 61 -15.18 8.13 13.67
C SER A 61 -16.55 8.64 14.12
N SER A 62 -16.78 9.97 14.14
CA SER A 62 -18.07 10.54 14.58
C SER A 62 -19.23 10.25 13.61
N ALA A 63 -18.97 10.27 12.30
CA ALA A 63 -19.96 9.91 11.29
C ALA A 63 -20.20 8.39 11.27
N ARG A 64 -19.14 7.60 11.43
CA ARG A 64 -19.22 6.14 11.54
C ARG A 64 -20.03 5.71 12.76
N ALA A 65 -19.81 6.31 13.92
CA ALA A 65 -20.56 6.02 15.14
C ALA A 65 -22.06 6.31 14.98
N ARG A 66 -22.42 7.47 14.41
CA ARG A 66 -23.82 7.84 14.14
C ARG A 66 -24.51 6.87 13.16
N LEU A 67 -23.81 6.41 12.13
CA LEU A 67 -24.34 5.39 11.22
C LEU A 67 -24.51 4.05 11.92
N TYR A 68 -23.52 3.65 12.73
CA TYR A 68 -23.59 2.41 13.49
C TYR A 68 -24.79 2.41 14.43
N GLU A 69 -24.99 3.46 15.22
CA GLU A 69 -26.15 3.61 16.13
C GLU A 69 -27.48 3.55 15.37
N ARG A 70 -27.59 4.28 14.24
CA ARG A 70 -28.81 4.31 13.41
C ARG A 70 -29.22 2.92 12.92
N TYR A 71 -28.25 2.08 12.59
CA TYR A 71 -28.49 0.76 12.00
C TYR A 71 -28.22 -0.41 12.95
N ALA A 72 -27.89 -0.12 14.22
CA ALA A 72 -27.50 -1.11 15.23
C ALA A 72 -28.53 -2.24 15.33
N SER A 73 -29.82 -1.87 15.38
CA SER A 73 -30.96 -2.79 15.47
C SER A 73 -31.20 -3.64 14.22
N ARG A 74 -30.56 -3.31 13.10
CA ARG A 74 -30.66 -4.09 11.85
C ARG A 74 -29.55 -5.11 11.68
N PHE A 75 -28.49 -5.06 12.49
CA PHE A 75 -27.42 -6.05 12.42
C PHE A 75 -27.86 -7.35 13.08
N VAL A 76 -27.81 -8.44 12.31
CA VAL A 76 -28.02 -9.80 12.80
C VAL A 76 -26.72 -10.58 12.58
N VAL A 77 -26.22 -11.23 13.63
CA VAL A 77 -25.06 -12.10 13.52
C VAL A 77 -25.49 -13.37 12.80
N ASN A 78 -24.89 -13.63 11.64
CA ASN A 78 -25.07 -14.90 10.94
C ASN A 78 -23.90 -15.85 11.28
N PRO A 79 -24.11 -16.89 12.10
CA PRO A 79 -23.04 -17.81 12.51
C PRO A 79 -22.49 -18.65 11.35
N LEU A 80 -23.20 -18.73 10.22
CA LEU A 80 -22.73 -19.44 9.02
C LEU A 80 -21.63 -18.66 8.27
N LEU A 81 -21.56 -17.33 8.46
CA LEU A 81 -20.55 -16.46 7.84
C LEU A 81 -19.24 -16.47 8.64
N THR A 82 -18.55 -17.61 8.61
CA THR A 82 -17.26 -17.74 9.30
C THR A 82 -16.15 -16.98 8.57
N ARG A 83 -15.11 -16.53 9.30
CA ARG A 83 -13.91 -15.88 8.73
C ARG A 83 -13.27 -16.71 7.61
N LYS A 84 -13.34 -18.04 7.72
CA LYS A 84 -12.81 -18.97 6.71
C LYS A 84 -13.63 -18.92 5.43
N LEU A 85 -14.95 -18.86 5.52
CA LEU A 85 -15.90 -18.81 4.40
C LEU A 85 -15.91 -17.45 3.69
N VAL A 86 -15.82 -16.35 4.44
CA VAL A 86 -15.78 -15.00 3.83
C VAL A 86 -14.38 -14.58 3.34
N SER A 87 -13.41 -15.50 3.34
CA SER A 87 -12.06 -15.24 2.86
C SER A 87 -11.55 -16.35 1.96
N PHE A 88 -10.48 -16.04 1.22
CA PHE A 88 -9.79 -17.01 0.37
C PHE A 88 -9.18 -18.20 1.14
N GLN A 89 -9.23 -18.20 2.48
CA GLN A 89 -8.68 -19.29 3.28
C GLN A 89 -9.43 -20.62 3.06
N ALA A 90 -10.75 -20.60 2.84
CA ALA A 90 -11.49 -21.79 2.44
C ALA A 90 -11.12 -22.28 1.03
N SER A 91 -10.74 -21.38 0.12
CA SER A 91 -10.39 -21.71 -1.26
C SER A 91 -9.05 -22.45 -1.42
N LYS A 92 -8.21 -22.44 -0.38
CA LYS A 92 -6.87 -23.06 -0.40
C LYS A 92 -6.89 -24.59 -0.50
N THR A 93 -7.96 -25.24 -0.04
CA THR A 93 -8.08 -26.71 -0.04
C THR A 93 -8.46 -27.27 -1.41
N THR A 94 -8.93 -26.42 -2.32
CA THR A 94 -9.41 -26.85 -3.63
C THR A 94 -8.31 -26.64 -4.69
N PRO A 95 -7.88 -27.70 -5.42
CA PRO A 95 -6.74 -27.64 -6.34
C PRO A 95 -6.87 -26.58 -7.42
N PHE A 96 -8.09 -26.35 -7.91
CA PHE A 96 -8.39 -25.39 -8.98
C PHE A 96 -8.05 -23.94 -8.62
N TYR A 97 -8.19 -23.52 -7.36
CA TYR A 97 -7.98 -22.12 -6.98
C TYR A 97 -6.52 -21.80 -6.61
N ARG A 98 -5.59 -22.77 -6.72
CA ARG A 98 -4.18 -22.58 -6.34
C ARG A 98 -3.41 -21.61 -7.26
N TRP A 99 -3.79 -21.52 -8.54
CA TRP A 99 -3.13 -20.67 -9.54
C TRP A 99 -3.72 -19.26 -9.64
N LEU A 100 -4.76 -18.95 -8.87
CA LEU A 100 -5.36 -17.62 -8.86
C LEU A 100 -4.43 -16.63 -8.14
N LYS A 101 -3.98 -15.61 -8.88
CA LYS A 101 -3.05 -14.57 -8.42
C LYS A 101 -3.63 -13.72 -7.29
N TYR A 102 -4.93 -13.47 -7.29
CA TYR A 102 -5.62 -12.66 -6.29
C TYR A 102 -6.27 -13.53 -5.22
N LYS A 103 -5.73 -13.46 -4.00
CA LYS A 103 -6.21 -14.20 -2.81
C LYS A 103 -7.17 -13.36 -1.95
N GLU A 104 -7.88 -12.45 -2.60
CA GLU A 104 -8.86 -11.54 -1.98
C GLU A 104 -10.30 -11.89 -2.37
N ALA A 105 -10.48 -12.94 -3.17
CA ALA A 105 -11.80 -13.42 -3.54
C ALA A 105 -12.48 -14.11 -2.35
N PHE A 106 -13.80 -13.97 -2.28
CA PHE A 106 -14.66 -14.77 -1.41
C PHE A 106 -14.48 -16.27 -1.69
N SER A 107 -14.76 -17.11 -0.71
CA SER A 107 -14.71 -18.55 -0.95
C SER A 107 -15.76 -18.96 -2.00
N PRO A 108 -15.51 -20.02 -2.77
CA PRO A 108 -16.51 -20.57 -3.70
C PRO A 108 -17.82 -20.91 -2.98
N GLU A 109 -17.71 -21.47 -1.77
CA GLU A 109 -18.84 -21.80 -0.90
C GLU A 109 -19.75 -20.59 -0.60
N LEU A 110 -19.17 -19.39 -0.43
CA LEU A 110 -19.94 -18.15 -0.27
C LEU A 110 -20.60 -17.69 -1.58
N VAL A 111 -19.96 -17.91 -2.73
CA VAL A 111 -20.52 -17.50 -4.03
C VAL A 111 -21.67 -18.43 -4.44
N ASP A 112 -21.53 -19.72 -4.18
CA ASP A 112 -22.49 -20.75 -4.52
C ASP A 112 -23.73 -20.75 -3.60
N CYS A 113 -23.65 -20.12 -2.41
CA CYS A 113 -24.78 -20.04 -1.49
C CYS A 113 -25.96 -19.20 -2.00
N ARG A 114 -25.84 -18.60 -3.19
CA ARG A 114 -26.87 -17.76 -3.82
C ARG A 114 -27.97 -18.55 -4.55
N HIS A 115 -27.90 -19.88 -4.59
CA HIS A 115 -28.81 -20.75 -5.35
C HIS A 115 -29.65 -21.73 -4.50
N ARG A 116 -29.88 -21.46 -3.22
CA ARG A 116 -30.85 -22.22 -2.39
C ARG A 116 -31.84 -21.33 -1.69
#